data_AF-A0A918HHN4-F1
#
_entry.id   AF-A0A918HHN4-F1
#
_cell.length_a   1.000
_cell.length_b   1.000
_cell.length_c   1.000
_cell.angle_alpha   90.00
_cell.angle_beta   90.00
_cell.angle_gamma   90.00
#
_symmetry.space_group_name_H-M   'P 1'
#
loop_
_entity.id
_entity.type
_entity.pdbx_description
1 polymer ?
#
loop_
_entity_poly.entity_id
_entity_poly.type
_entity_poly.pdbx_seq_one_letter_code
_entity_poly.pdbx_strand_id
1 'polypeptide(L)'
;MEAVAASVIAVVGTLLGAGVTHRFQLRAVARGERFLRDEKLRQERMDAYCGYAGALVNYRRALVHRWFREQEGAPAEELAEKQLQGYALRSVAQEALFRVQMLSPDEELVAQAWQAFREIEQIHKTADRTVLNERRDSTQALITRFVTDAKGTLG
;
A
#
# COMPACT_ATOMS: atom_id res chain seq x y z
N MET A 1 -9.70 49.06 -51.46
CA MET A 1 -8.71 48.00 -51.18
C MET A 1 -8.45 47.82 -49.68
N GLU A 2 -8.60 48.85 -48.83
CA GLU A 2 -8.35 48.74 -47.37
C GLU A 2 -9.32 47.85 -46.60
N ALA A 3 -10.62 47.87 -46.93
CA ALA A 3 -11.63 47.04 -46.24
C ALA A 3 -11.38 45.52 -46.41
N VAL A 4 -10.83 45.12 -47.55
CA VAL A 4 -10.46 43.71 -47.82
C VAL A 4 -9.22 43.33 -47.03
N ALA A 5 -8.24 44.23 -46.90
CA ALA A 5 -7.07 43.99 -46.07
C ALA A 5 -7.44 43.85 -44.58
N ALA A 6 -8.34 44.71 -44.08
CA ALA A 6 -8.81 44.66 -42.70
C ALA A 6 -9.57 43.37 -42.37
N SER A 7 -10.43 42.89 -43.27
CA SER A 7 -11.20 41.65 -43.05
C SER A 7 -10.30 40.41 -43.06
N VAL A 8 -9.31 40.35 -43.96
CA VAL A 8 -8.32 39.26 -43.99
C VAL A 8 -7.52 39.21 -42.69
N ILE A 9 -7.04 40.36 -42.20
CA ILE A 9 -6.30 40.46 -40.93
C ILE A 9 -7.17 39.99 -39.76
N ALA A 10 -8.44 40.37 -39.72
CA ALA A 10 -9.37 39.97 -38.66
C ALA A 10 -9.62 38.45 -38.64
N VAL A 11 -9.80 37.83 -39.81
CA VAL A 11 -9.99 36.37 -39.91
C VAL A 11 -8.72 35.63 -39.52
N VAL A 12 -7.55 36.10 -39.97
CA VAL A 12 -6.25 35.51 -39.59
C VAL A 12 -5.99 35.64 -38.09
N GLY A 13 -6.30 36.79 -37.49
CA GLY A 13 -6.20 37.00 -36.03
C GLY A 13 -7.11 36.05 -35.25
N THR A 14 -8.33 35.83 -35.75
CA THR A 14 -9.29 34.90 -35.12
C THR A 14 -8.85 33.44 -35.25
N LEU A 15 -8.37 33.02 -36.43
CA LEU A 15 -7.87 31.67 -36.66
C LEU A 15 -6.60 31.37 -35.87
N LEU A 16 -5.68 32.35 -35.77
CA LEU A 16 -4.49 32.24 -34.93
C LEU A 16 -4.87 32.17 -33.44
N GLY A 17 -5.79 33.02 -32.97
CA GLY A 17 -6.28 32.99 -31.60
C GLY A 17 -6.94 31.66 -31.23
N ALA A 18 -7.78 31.11 -32.12
CA ALA A 18 -8.42 29.82 -31.94
C ALA A 18 -7.41 28.65 -31.91
N GLY A 19 -6.43 28.65 -32.83
CA GLY A 19 -5.39 27.63 -32.90
C GLY A 19 -4.46 27.62 -31.68
N VAL A 20 -4.08 28.80 -31.18
CA VAL A 20 -3.27 28.94 -29.95
C VAL A 20 -4.06 28.44 -28.74
N THR A 21 -5.31 28.87 -28.58
CA THR A 21 -6.19 28.45 -27.47
C THR A 21 -6.40 26.94 -27.46
N HIS A 22 -6.67 26.33 -28.61
CA HIS A 22 -6.87 24.88 -28.73
C HIS A 22 -5.61 24.09 -28.35
N ARG A 23 -4.41 24.56 -28.74
CA ARG A 23 -3.14 23.91 -28.32
C ARG A 23 -2.86 24.04 -26.82
N PHE A 24 -3.21 25.17 -26.20
CA PHE A 24 -3.10 25.33 -24.75
C PHE A 24 -4.10 24.43 -24.01
N GLN A 25 -5.33 24.29 -24.52
CA GLN A 25 -6.34 23.38 -23.98
C GLN A 25 -5.87 21.92 -24.03
N LEU A 26 -5.36 21.45 -25.19
CA LEU A 26 -4.83 20.09 -25.32
C LEU A 26 -3.66 19.82 -24.36
N ARG A 27 -2.76 20.78 -24.15
CA ARG A 27 -1.65 20.65 -23.20
C ARG A 27 -2.11 20.68 -21.74
N ALA A 28 -3.13 21.47 -21.41
CA ALA A 28 -3.70 21.52 -20.06
C ALA A 28 -4.42 20.21 -19.72
N VAL A 29 -5.20 19.66 -20.66
CA VAL A 29 -5.87 18.36 -20.50
C VAL A 29 -4.85 17.23 -20.35
N ALA A 30 -3.81 17.18 -21.20
CA ALA A 30 -2.79 16.14 -21.10
C ALA A 30 -1.95 16.21 -19.80
N ARG A 31 -1.71 17.41 -19.24
CA ARG A 31 -1.07 17.56 -17.93
C ARG A 31 -2.00 17.17 -16.79
N GLY A 32 -3.28 17.52 -16.87
CA GLY A 32 -4.30 17.12 -15.90
C GLY A 32 -4.46 15.61 -15.84
N GLU A 33 -4.50 14.93 -16.98
CA GLU A 33 -4.61 13.46 -17.05
C GLU A 33 -3.41 12.75 -16.43
N ARG A 34 -2.19 13.23 -16.67
CA ARG A 34 -0.98 12.66 -16.05
C ARG A 34 -0.97 12.84 -14.54
N PHE A 35 -1.26 14.05 -14.08
CA PHE A 35 -1.36 14.34 -12.65
C PHE A 35 -2.41 13.47 -11.95
N LEU A 36 -3.60 13.30 -12.55
CA LEU A 36 -4.64 12.44 -12.00
C LEU A 36 -4.24 10.96 -11.97
N ARG A 37 -3.50 10.48 -12.97
CA ARG A 37 -2.99 9.10 -13.00
C ARG A 37 -1.94 8.85 -11.92
N ASP A 38 -0.99 9.76 -11.77
CA ASP A 38 0.08 9.64 -10.78
C ASP A 38 -0.49 9.72 -9.35
N GLU A 39 -1.43 10.63 -9.12
CA GLU A 39 -2.13 10.76 -7.84
C GLU A 39 -2.98 9.51 -7.52
N LYS A 40 -3.65 8.94 -8.53
CA LYS A 40 -4.41 7.69 -8.37
C LYS A 40 -3.49 6.53 -7.98
N LEU A 41 -2.35 6.39 -8.65
CA LEU A 41 -1.37 5.34 -8.33
C LEU A 41 -0.79 5.53 -6.92
N ARG A 42 -0.51 6.77 -6.52
CA ARG A 42 -0.07 7.10 -5.16
C ARG A 42 -1.09 6.69 -4.10
N GLN A 43 -2.38 6.92 -4.35
CA GLN A 43 -3.48 6.50 -3.47
C GLN A 43 -3.59 4.98 -3.42
N GLU A 44 -3.59 4.30 -4.56
CA GLU A 44 -3.65 2.82 -4.62
C GLU A 44 -2.49 2.17 -3.85
N ARG A 45 -1.27 2.73 -3.96
CA ARG A 45 -0.11 2.30 -3.17
C ARG A 45 -0.30 2.55 -1.68
N MET A 46 -0.74 3.74 -1.29
CA MET A 46 -1.01 4.07 0.11
C MET A 46 -2.02 3.10 0.73
N ASP A 47 -3.11 2.81 0.02
CA ASP A 47 -4.16 1.89 0.48
C ASP A 47 -3.62 0.45 0.61
N ALA A 48 -2.81 0.00 -0.34
CA ALA A 48 -2.17 -1.31 -0.28
C ALA A 48 -1.20 -1.43 0.91
N TYR A 49 -0.35 -0.43 1.11
CA TYR A 49 0.63 -0.42 2.21
C TYR A 49 -0.06 -0.36 3.58
N CYS A 50 -1.08 0.51 3.72
CA CYS A 50 -1.86 0.61 4.95
C CYS A 50 -2.66 -0.67 5.23
N GLY A 51 -3.32 -1.22 4.20
CA GLY A 51 -4.08 -2.46 4.29
C GLY A 51 -3.21 -3.64 4.71
N TYR A 52 -2.00 -3.74 4.16
CA TYR A 52 -1.04 -4.77 4.55
C TYR A 52 -0.53 -4.62 5.98
N ALA A 53 -0.13 -3.42 6.39
CA ALA A 53 0.31 -3.17 7.76
C ALA A 53 -0.80 -3.50 8.78
N GLY A 54 -2.04 -3.11 8.50
CA GLY A 54 -3.20 -3.46 9.32
C GLY A 54 -3.45 -4.97 9.40
N ALA A 55 -3.35 -5.67 8.27
CA ALA A 55 -3.50 -7.12 8.23
C ALA A 55 -2.41 -7.84 9.05
N LEU A 56 -1.14 -7.41 8.95
CA LEU A 56 -0.05 -7.95 9.77
C LEU A 56 -0.27 -7.74 11.26
N VAL A 57 -0.71 -6.54 11.69
CA VAL A 57 -0.99 -6.25 13.10
C VAL A 57 -2.08 -7.17 13.64
N ASN A 58 -3.16 -7.36 12.87
CA ASN A 58 -4.25 -8.26 13.25
C ASN A 58 -3.81 -9.72 13.32
N TYR A 59 -3.05 -10.18 12.32
CA TYR A 59 -2.52 -11.53 12.30
C TYR A 59 -1.57 -11.79 13.48
N ARG A 60 -0.62 -10.88 13.71
CA ARG A 60 0.30 -10.92 14.85
C ARG A 60 -0.44 -11.01 16.18
N ARG A 61 -1.47 -10.17 16.38
CA ARG A 61 -2.29 -10.17 17.60
C ARG A 61 -2.94 -11.53 17.82
N ALA A 62 -3.50 -12.15 16.78
CA ALA A 62 -4.11 -13.47 16.89
C ALA A 62 -3.10 -14.56 17.28
N LEU A 63 -1.89 -14.52 16.71
CA LEU A 63 -0.83 -15.48 17.08
C LEU A 63 -0.35 -15.30 18.52
N VAL A 64 -0.18 -14.06 18.99
CA VAL A 64 0.18 -13.78 20.38
C VAL A 64 -0.94 -14.24 21.32
N HIS A 65 -2.20 -13.95 21.00
CA HIS A 65 -3.33 -14.41 21.80
C HIS A 65 -3.40 -15.93 21.87
N ARG A 66 -3.25 -16.61 20.72
CA ARG A 66 -3.18 -18.08 20.65
C ARG A 66 -2.09 -18.63 21.57
N TRP A 67 -0.89 -18.06 21.52
CA TRP A 67 0.22 -18.48 22.39
C TRP A 67 -0.15 -18.41 23.88
N PHE A 68 -0.76 -17.31 24.33
CA PHE A 68 -1.18 -17.21 25.74
C PHE A 68 -2.22 -18.28 26.12
N ARG A 69 -3.20 -18.54 25.25
CA ARG A 69 -4.21 -19.58 25.49
C ARG A 69 -3.59 -20.99 25.54
N GLU A 70 -2.60 -21.26 24.69
CA GLU A 70 -1.85 -22.52 24.74
C GLU A 70 -1.10 -22.68 26.08
N GLN A 71 -0.45 -21.62 26.57
CA GLN A 71 0.28 -21.64 27.85
C GLN A 71 -0.64 -21.70 29.08
N GLU A 72 -1.85 -21.16 28.99
CA GLU A 72 -2.89 -21.25 30.03
C GLU A 72 -3.57 -22.63 30.06
N GLY A 73 -3.22 -23.55 29.16
CA GLY A 73 -3.81 -24.88 29.08
C GLY A 73 -5.26 -24.86 28.59
N ALA A 74 -5.60 -23.93 27.69
CA ALA A 74 -6.94 -23.83 27.13
C ALA A 74 -7.41 -25.15 26.48
N PRO A 75 -8.72 -25.45 26.50
CA PRO A 75 -9.26 -26.66 25.88
C PRO A 75 -8.91 -26.77 24.39
N ALA A 76 -8.77 -28.01 23.90
CA ALA A 76 -8.41 -28.28 22.51
C ALA A 76 -9.38 -27.64 21.50
N GLU A 77 -10.68 -27.59 21.82
CA GLU A 77 -11.70 -26.95 20.96
C GLU A 77 -11.44 -25.44 20.80
N GLU A 78 -11.09 -24.75 21.89
CA GLU A 78 -10.77 -23.34 21.84
C GLU A 78 -9.47 -23.08 21.05
N LEU A 79 -8.46 -23.92 21.24
CA LEU A 79 -7.21 -23.83 20.49
C LEU A 79 -7.44 -24.06 18.98
N ALA A 80 -8.33 -24.99 18.62
CA ALA A 80 -8.72 -25.23 17.23
C ALA A 80 -9.43 -24.01 16.62
N GLU A 81 -10.33 -23.35 17.36
CA GLU A 81 -10.98 -22.11 16.92
C GLU A 81 -9.95 -20.99 16.68
N LYS A 82 -9.01 -20.80 17.61
CA LYS A 82 -7.93 -19.80 17.46
C LYS A 82 -7.00 -20.13 16.30
N GLN A 83 -6.75 -21.40 16.03
CA GLN A 83 -5.97 -21.84 14.88
C GLN A 83 -6.67 -21.51 13.56
N LEU A 84 -7.98 -21.79 13.45
CA LEU A 84 -8.78 -21.44 12.28
C LEU A 84 -8.82 -19.92 12.06
N GLN A 85 -9.01 -19.14 13.12
CA GLN A 85 -8.94 -17.67 13.08
C GLN A 85 -7.56 -17.19 12.61
N GLY A 86 -6.49 -17.80 13.10
CA GLY A 86 -5.12 -17.53 12.68
C GLY A 86 -4.91 -17.78 11.19
N TYR A 87 -5.46 -18.87 10.64
CA TYR A 87 -5.39 -19.16 9.20
C TYR A 87 -6.16 -18.14 8.36
N ALA A 88 -7.35 -17.74 8.78
CA ALA A 88 -8.12 -16.71 8.08
C ALA A 88 -7.34 -15.39 8.01
N LEU A 89 -6.76 -14.95 9.14
CA LEU A 89 -5.97 -13.72 9.20
C LEU A 89 -4.66 -13.81 8.43
N ARG A 90 -4.02 -14.99 8.41
CA ARG A 90 -2.84 -15.26 7.58
C ARG A 90 -3.17 -15.04 6.10
N SER A 91 -4.28 -15.60 5.62
CA SER A 91 -4.72 -15.44 4.22
C SER A 91 -4.95 -13.97 3.86
N VAL A 92 -5.61 -13.21 4.73
CA VAL A 92 -5.82 -11.76 4.51
C VAL A 92 -4.49 -11.00 4.44
N ALA A 93 -3.55 -11.30 5.34
CA ALA A 93 -2.22 -10.69 5.32
C ALA A 93 -1.43 -11.06 4.07
N GLN A 94 -1.55 -12.30 3.59
CA GLN A 94 -0.89 -12.77 2.38
C GLN A 94 -1.49 -12.14 1.11
N GLU A 95 -2.81 -12.00 1.03
CA GLU A 95 -3.47 -11.28 -0.06
C GLU A 95 -3.01 -9.82 -0.12
N ALA A 96 -2.96 -9.15 1.03
CA ALA A 96 -2.48 -7.78 1.11
C ALA A 96 -0.99 -7.66 0.73
N LEU A 97 -0.16 -8.65 1.10
CA LEU A 97 1.25 -8.72 0.67
C LEU A 97 1.39 -8.80 -0.84
N PHE A 98 0.55 -9.60 -1.51
CA PHE A 98 0.56 -9.68 -2.96
C PHE A 98 0.19 -8.34 -3.62
N ARG A 99 -0.74 -7.57 -3.02
CA ARG A 99 -1.05 -6.22 -3.49
C ARG A 99 0.15 -5.27 -3.35
N VAL A 100 0.86 -5.33 -2.22
CA VAL A 100 2.12 -4.58 -2.04
C VAL A 100 3.13 -4.95 -3.11
N GLN A 101 3.32 -6.24 -3.39
CA GLN A 101 4.24 -6.72 -4.43
C GLN A 101 3.87 -6.27 -5.84
N MET A 102 2.58 -6.18 -6.17
CA MET A 102 2.13 -5.73 -7.49
C MET A 102 2.25 -4.21 -7.67
N LEU A 103 2.04 -3.43 -6.61
CA LEU A 103 1.95 -1.96 -6.69
C LEU A 103 3.27 -1.26 -6.34
N SER A 104 4.16 -1.92 -5.61
CA SER A 104 5.47 -1.37 -5.23
C SER A 104 6.49 -1.53 -6.35
N PRO A 105 7.14 -0.44 -6.80
CA PRO A 105 8.27 -0.53 -7.72
C PRO A 105 9.59 -0.85 -6.99
N ASP A 106 9.61 -0.75 -5.66
CA ASP A 106 10.79 -0.95 -4.83
C ASP A 106 10.86 -2.42 -4.35
N GLU A 107 11.84 -3.17 -4.87
CA GLU A 107 12.08 -4.56 -4.52
C GLU A 107 12.57 -4.75 -3.08
N GLU A 108 13.29 -3.78 -2.52
CA GLU A 108 13.74 -3.84 -1.12
C GLU A 108 12.53 -3.72 -0.19
N LEU A 109 11.61 -2.80 -0.48
CA LEU A 109 10.36 -2.67 0.28
C LEU A 109 9.53 -3.95 0.23
N VAL A 110 9.46 -4.61 -0.93
CA VAL A 110 8.77 -5.91 -1.09
C VAL A 110 9.48 -6.99 -0.27
N ALA A 111 10.82 -7.04 -0.28
CA ALA A 111 11.58 -8.00 0.51
C ALA A 111 11.36 -7.79 2.02
N GLN A 112 11.31 -6.54 2.49
CA GLN A 112 10.98 -6.20 3.87
C GLN A 112 9.57 -6.64 4.26
N ALA A 113 8.58 -6.44 3.40
CA ALA A 113 7.22 -6.92 3.63
C ALA A 113 7.22 -8.45 3.80
N TRP A 114 7.83 -9.18 2.88
CA TRP A 114 7.98 -10.63 2.98
C TRP A 114 8.70 -11.09 4.26
N GLN A 115 9.73 -10.37 4.69
CA GLN A 115 10.42 -10.65 5.95
C GLN A 115 9.48 -10.47 7.16
N ALA A 116 8.76 -9.36 7.24
CA ALA A 116 7.81 -9.10 8.32
C ALA A 116 6.75 -10.21 8.42
N PHE A 117 6.19 -10.62 7.28
CA PHE A 117 5.24 -11.73 7.21
C PHE A 117 5.83 -13.03 7.79
N ARG A 118 7.00 -13.45 7.30
CA ARG A 118 7.65 -14.71 7.75
C ARG A 118 8.00 -14.72 9.23
N GLU A 119 8.48 -13.60 9.77
CA GLU A 119 8.83 -13.49 11.19
C GLU A 119 7.60 -13.55 12.09
N ILE A 120 6.49 -12.91 11.67
CA ILE A 120 5.22 -12.96 12.40
C ILE A 120 4.70 -14.40 12.48
N GLU A 121 4.80 -15.18 11.41
CA GLU A 121 4.38 -16.60 11.42
C GLU A 121 5.05 -17.43 12.52
N GLN A 122 6.29 -17.09 12.91
CA GLN A 122 7.03 -17.86 13.91
C GLN A 122 6.66 -17.54 15.36
N ILE A 123 5.89 -16.48 15.62
CA ILE A 123 5.60 -16.01 16.99
C ILE A 123 5.03 -17.11 17.89
N HIS A 124 4.00 -17.81 17.40
CA HIS A 124 3.29 -18.83 18.18
C HIS A 124 4.10 -20.11 18.43
N LYS A 125 5.23 -20.31 17.76
CA LYS A 125 6.06 -21.54 17.90
C LYS A 125 7.03 -21.49 19.06
N THR A 126 7.05 -20.38 19.78
CA THR A 126 8.01 -20.14 20.85
C THR A 126 7.58 -20.85 22.12
N ALA A 127 8.51 -21.47 22.86
CA ALA A 127 8.17 -22.12 24.13
C ALA A 127 8.24 -21.17 25.34
N ASP A 128 9.04 -20.10 25.26
CA ASP A 128 9.33 -19.20 26.38
C ASP A 128 8.70 -17.80 26.21
N ARG A 129 8.23 -17.25 27.33
CA ARG A 129 7.67 -15.90 27.42
C ARG A 129 8.71 -14.82 27.12
N THR A 130 9.97 -15.02 27.51
CA THR A 130 11.05 -14.05 27.22
C THR A 130 11.26 -13.94 25.71
N VAL A 131 11.41 -15.09 25.05
CA VAL A 131 11.57 -15.17 23.59
C VAL A 131 10.31 -14.67 22.86
N LEU A 132 9.11 -14.88 23.41
CA LEU A 132 7.90 -14.28 22.84
C LEU A 132 7.96 -12.75 22.85
N ASN A 133 8.38 -12.14 23.96
CA ASN A 133 8.48 -10.69 24.07
C ASN A 133 9.50 -10.14 23.07
N GLU A 134 10.68 -10.76 22.95
CA GLU A 134 11.69 -10.39 21.95
C GLU A 134 11.13 -10.45 20.52
N ARG A 135 10.38 -11.51 20.19
CA ARG A 135 9.72 -11.64 18.89
C ARG A 135 8.61 -10.60 18.67
N ARG A 136 7.88 -10.23 19.72
CA ARG A 136 6.86 -9.17 19.63
C ARG A 136 7.51 -7.83 19.30
N ASP A 137 8.62 -7.51 19.96
CA ASP A 137 9.34 -6.27 19.74
C ASP A 137 9.99 -6.24 18.36
N SER A 138 10.64 -7.35 17.95
CA SER A 138 11.27 -7.44 16.63
C SER A 138 10.25 -7.36 15.49
N THR A 139 9.11 -8.04 15.59
CA THR A 139 8.06 -7.99 14.56
C THR A 139 7.32 -6.66 14.53
N GLN A 140 7.17 -5.98 15.67
CA GLN A 140 6.70 -4.60 15.69
C GLN A 140 7.68 -3.67 14.97
N ALA A 141 8.98 -3.81 15.23
CA ALA A 141 10.01 -3.02 14.54
C ALA A 141 10.01 -3.26 13.02
N LEU A 142 9.80 -4.50 12.56
CA LEU A 142 9.69 -4.81 11.13
C LEU A 142 8.48 -4.13 10.47
N ILE A 143 7.30 -4.15 11.12
CA ILE A 143 6.11 -3.45 10.60
C ILE A 143 6.35 -1.95 10.56
N THR A 144 6.92 -1.36 11.62
CA THR A 144 7.21 0.07 11.67
C THR A 144 8.20 0.47 10.59
N ARG A 145 9.28 -0.30 10.40
CA ARG A 145 10.25 -0.08 9.34
C ARG A 145 9.61 -0.11 7.96
N PHE A 146 8.80 -1.15 7.68
CA PHE A 146 8.07 -1.24 6.40
C PHE A 146 7.22 0.01 6.15
N VAL A 147 6.46 0.50 7.14
CA VAL A 147 5.62 1.70 6.99
C VAL A 147 6.47 2.95 6.78
N THR A 148 7.58 3.09 7.49
CA THR A 148 8.52 4.22 7.34
C THR A 148 9.14 4.25 5.95
N ASP A 149 9.61 3.11 5.46
CA ASP A 149 10.26 3.00 4.15
C ASP A 149 9.22 3.15 3.03
N ALA A 150 8.02 2.57 3.18
CA ALA A 150 6.89 2.75 2.27
C ALA A 150 6.45 4.22 2.15
N LYS A 151 6.49 4.99 3.24
CA LYS A 151 6.22 6.44 3.17
C LYS A 151 7.21 7.15 2.25
N GLY A 152 8.47 6.71 2.23
CA GLY A 152 9.51 7.25 1.36
C GLY A 152 9.28 6.98 -0.13
N THR A 153 8.55 5.92 -0.49
CA THR A 153 8.30 5.54 -1.90
C THR A 153 7.05 6.17 -2.51
N LEU A 154 6.25 6.89 -1.70
CA LEU A 154 5.02 7.57 -2.13
C LEU A 154 5.25 8.99 -2.67
N GLY A 155 6.51 9.45 -2.70
CA GLY A 155 6.94 10.77 -3.18
C GLY A 155 7.32 10.82 -4.65
#